data_AF-A0A2D4PNG2-F1
#
_entry.id   AF-A0A2D4PNG2-F1
#
_cell.length_a   1.000
_cell.length_b   1.000
_cell.length_c   1.000
_cell.angle_alpha   90.00
_cell.angle_beta   90.00
_cell.angle_gamma   90.00
#
_symmetry.space_group_name_H-M   'P 1'
#
loop_
_entity.id
_entity.type
_entity.pdbx_description
1 polymer ?
#
loop_
_entity_poly.entity_id
_entity_poly.type
_entity_poly.pdbx_seq_one_letter_code
_entity_poly.pdbx_strand_id
1 'polypeptide(L)'
;KQLREAKLALRDREKKLAEAYEQIEHGLILLGATAVEDRLQEKAADTIDALQKAGIKVWVLTGDKMETAAAACYACKLFRRNTQILELTTKKIEEQNLHDVLFELSKTVLKHNGSLTRDIYSGLSAEMQDYGLI
;
A
#
# COMPACT_ATOMS: atom_id res chain seq x y z
N LYS A 1 7.67 -32.40 20.08
CA LYS A 1 8.59 -32.29 21.25
C LYS A 1 9.16 -30.87 21.36
N GLN A 2 9.76 -30.36 20.28
CA GLN A 2 10.35 -29.01 20.17
C GLN A 2 9.38 -27.84 20.47
N LEU A 3 8.14 -27.88 19.97
CA LEU A 3 7.13 -26.85 20.31
C LEU A 3 6.81 -26.79 21.82
N ARG A 4 6.79 -27.94 22.50
CA ARG A 4 6.53 -28.00 23.96
C ARG A 4 7.69 -27.42 24.75
N GLU A 5 8.92 -27.71 24.33
CA GLU A 5 10.14 -27.15 24.92
C GLU A 5 10.23 -25.64 24.69
N ALA A 6 9.87 -25.17 23.48
CA ALA A 6 9.77 -23.74 23.16
C ALA A 6 8.73 -23.02 24.03
N LYS A 7 7.53 -23.60 24.25
CA LYS A 7 6.49 -23.02 25.12
C LYS A 7 6.93 -22.87 26.59
N LEU A 8 7.75 -23.80 27.08
CA LEU A 8 8.26 -23.80 28.46
C LEU A 8 9.57 -23.03 28.63
N ALA A 9 10.12 -22.46 27.55
CA ALA A 9 11.39 -21.75 27.62
C ALA A 9 11.26 -20.44 28.41
N LEU A 10 12.15 -20.26 29.39
CA LEU A 10 12.26 -19.03 30.19
C LEU A 10 13.04 -17.92 29.48
N ARG A 11 13.83 -18.27 28.45
CA ARG A 11 14.64 -17.34 27.63
C ARG A 11 14.42 -17.61 26.15
N ASP A 12 14.38 -16.51 25.40
CA ASP A 12 14.20 -16.49 23.94
C ASP A 12 12.96 -17.26 23.47
N ARG A 13 11.89 -17.20 24.29
CA ARG A 13 10.68 -17.98 24.08
C ARG A 13 10.04 -17.69 22.72
N GLU A 14 9.92 -16.42 22.36
CA GLU A 14 9.32 -15.99 21.09
C GLU A 14 10.10 -16.51 19.88
N LYS A 15 11.44 -16.39 19.91
CA LYS A 15 12.31 -16.91 18.86
C LYS A 15 12.18 -18.43 18.72
N LYS A 16 12.23 -19.18 19.83
CA LYS A 16 12.08 -20.64 19.82
C LYS A 16 10.70 -21.09 19.36
N LEU A 17 9.65 -20.31 19.65
CA LEU A 17 8.30 -20.57 19.15
C LEU A 17 8.23 -20.34 17.65
N ALA A 18 8.76 -19.22 17.15
CA ALA A 18 8.82 -18.93 15.72
C ALA A 18 9.55 -20.03 14.95
N GLU A 19 10.73 -20.45 15.42
CA GLU A 19 11.49 -21.56 14.82
C GLU A 19 10.73 -22.90 14.83
N ALA A 20 9.99 -23.18 15.91
CA ALA A 20 9.19 -24.39 16.00
C ALA A 20 7.95 -24.36 15.09
N TYR A 21 7.33 -23.18 14.89
CA TYR A 21 6.21 -23.02 13.96
C TYR A 21 6.65 -23.07 12.50
N GLU A 22 7.78 -22.45 12.16
CA GLU A 22 8.36 -22.51 10.80
C GLU A 22 8.60 -23.95 10.34
N GLN A 23 9.09 -24.81 11.25
CA GLN A 23 9.28 -26.24 10.97
C GLN A 23 7.97 -27.01 10.82
N ILE A 24 6.81 -26.45 11.16
CA ILE A 24 5.49 -27.08 11.01
C ILE A 24 4.77 -26.49 9.78
N GLU A 25 4.93 -25.19 9.51
CA GLU A 25 4.24 -24.43 8.47
C GLU A 25 4.88 -24.58 7.07
N HIS A 26 5.32 -25.79 6.72
CA HIS A 26 5.93 -26.11 5.43
C HIS A 26 5.12 -27.19 4.68
N GLY A 27 5.15 -27.17 3.35
CA GLY A 27 4.44 -28.16 2.52
C GLY A 27 2.91 -28.08 2.59
N LEU A 28 2.35 -26.94 3.01
CA LEU A 28 0.91 -26.72 3.07
C LEU A 28 0.28 -26.62 1.67
N ILE A 29 -0.97 -27.06 1.54
CA ILE A 29 -1.77 -26.95 0.32
C ILE A 29 -2.76 -25.79 0.51
N LEU A 30 -2.76 -24.83 -0.41
CA LEU A 30 -3.73 -23.75 -0.41
C LEU A 30 -5.13 -24.29 -0.73
N LEU A 31 -6.03 -24.27 0.24
CA LEU A 31 -7.42 -24.72 0.06
C LEU A 31 -8.35 -23.60 -0.41
N GLY A 32 -8.04 -22.35 -0.06
CA GLY A 32 -8.84 -21.18 -0.40
C GLY A 32 -8.35 -19.91 0.29
N ALA A 33 -9.01 -18.80 0.00
CA ALA A 33 -8.75 -17.50 0.59
C ALA A 33 -10.05 -16.88 1.09
N THR A 34 -9.97 -16.10 2.16
CA THR A 34 -11.09 -15.29 2.69
C THR A 34 -10.78 -13.82 2.47
N ALA A 35 -11.82 -13.02 2.21
CA ALA A 35 -11.72 -11.57 2.20
C ALA A 35 -12.71 -11.01 3.23
N VAL A 36 -12.24 -10.05 4.03
CA VAL A 36 -13.06 -9.28 4.96
C VAL A 36 -12.92 -7.82 4.56
N GLU A 37 -14.05 -7.16 4.35
CA GLU A 37 -14.09 -5.74 4.04
C GLU A 37 -14.28 -4.94 5.33
N ASP A 38 -13.45 -3.93 5.54
CA ASP A 38 -13.69 -2.96 6.60
C ASP A 38 -14.75 -1.95 6.13
N ARG A 39 -15.86 -1.89 6.85
CA ARG A 39 -17.03 -1.14 6.40
C ARG A 39 -16.78 0.35 6.62
N LEU A 40 -16.70 1.08 5.51
CA LEU A 40 -16.65 2.53 5.52
C LEU A 40 -17.96 3.15 6.02
N GLN A 41 -17.86 4.38 6.50
CA GLN A 41 -19.03 5.20 6.79
C GLN A 41 -19.87 5.43 5.53
N GLU A 42 -21.18 5.63 5.72
CA GLU A 42 -22.09 5.90 4.62
C GLU A 42 -21.62 7.13 3.82
N LYS A 43 -21.59 7.00 2.48
CA LYS A 43 -21.16 8.05 1.53
C LYS A 43 -19.71 8.50 1.66
N ALA A 44 -18.86 7.84 2.44
CA ALA A 44 -17.45 8.21 2.56
C ALA A 44 -16.76 8.24 1.18
N ALA A 45 -16.88 7.15 0.41
CA ALA A 45 -16.28 7.05 -0.92
C ALA A 45 -16.80 8.10 -1.91
N ASP A 46 -18.11 8.37 -1.90
CA ASP A 46 -18.72 9.34 -2.82
C ASP A 46 -18.33 10.79 -2.45
N THR A 47 -18.18 11.06 -1.16
CA THR A 47 -17.70 12.36 -0.67
C THR A 47 -16.25 12.60 -1.09
N ILE A 48 -15.37 11.62 -0.90
CA ILE A 48 -13.96 11.74 -1.33
C ILE A 48 -13.85 11.95 -2.83
N ASP A 49 -14.59 11.17 -3.64
CA ASP A 49 -14.59 11.33 -5.11
C ASP A 49 -15.11 12.71 -5.54
N ALA A 50 -16.13 13.25 -4.86
CA ALA A 50 -16.63 14.60 -5.11
C ALA A 50 -15.60 15.69 -4.77
N LEU A 51 -14.91 15.55 -3.62
CA LEU A 51 -13.84 16.47 -3.23
C LEU A 51 -12.68 16.45 -4.24
N GLN A 52 -12.25 15.27 -4.69
CA GLN A 52 -11.21 15.15 -5.71
C GLN A 52 -11.63 15.79 -7.04
N LYS A 53 -12.87 15.57 -7.48
CA LYS A 53 -13.44 16.20 -8.70
C LYS A 53 -13.54 17.71 -8.59
N ALA A 54 -13.75 18.24 -7.38
CA ALA A 54 -13.72 19.67 -7.09
C ALA A 54 -12.29 20.25 -7.03
N GLY A 55 -11.25 19.43 -7.24
CA GLY A 55 -9.85 19.86 -7.19
C GLY A 55 -9.25 19.90 -5.79
N ILE A 56 -9.97 19.41 -4.78
CA ILE A 56 -9.50 19.39 -3.39
C ILE A 56 -8.58 18.19 -3.18
N LYS A 57 -7.39 18.43 -2.61
CA LYS A 57 -6.43 17.38 -2.26
C LYS A 57 -6.76 16.80 -0.90
N VAL A 58 -6.99 15.49 -0.85
CA VAL A 58 -7.33 14.75 0.35
C VAL A 58 -6.11 13.98 0.85
N TRP A 59 -5.81 14.10 2.14
CA TRP A 59 -4.74 13.36 2.81
C TRP A 59 -5.36 12.51 3.91
N VAL A 60 -4.94 11.24 3.99
CA VAL A 60 -5.35 10.32 5.05
C VAL A 60 -4.19 10.16 6.02
N LEU A 61 -4.37 10.62 7.25
CA LEU A 61 -3.43 10.39 8.33
C LEU A 61 -4.00 9.30 9.24
N THR A 62 -3.28 8.20 9.38
CA THR A 62 -3.69 7.06 10.21
C THR A 62 -2.50 6.49 10.96
N GLY A 63 -2.77 5.91 12.14
CA GLY A 63 -1.80 5.12 12.91
C GLY A 63 -1.89 3.62 12.65
N ASP A 64 -2.70 3.21 11.67
CA ASP A 64 -2.84 1.82 11.25
C ASP A 64 -1.66 1.37 10.38
N LYS A 65 -1.56 0.06 10.15
CA LYS A 65 -0.57 -0.52 9.24
C LYS A 65 -0.76 0.00 7.82
N MET A 66 0.34 0.02 7.07
CA MET A 66 0.38 0.51 5.69
C MET A 66 -0.60 -0.23 4.78
N GLU A 67 -0.70 -1.56 4.94
CA GLU A 67 -1.58 -2.41 4.14
C GLU A 67 -3.06 -2.09 4.39
N THR A 68 -3.44 -1.83 5.65
CA THR A 68 -4.81 -1.45 6.02
C THR A 68 -5.13 -0.04 5.53
N ALA A 69 -4.18 0.89 5.67
CA ALA A 69 -4.32 2.26 5.17
C ALA A 69 -4.54 2.27 3.65
N ALA A 70 -3.74 1.49 2.91
CA ALA A 70 -3.90 1.33 1.47
C ALA A 70 -5.28 0.76 1.12
N ALA A 71 -5.73 -0.30 1.80
CA ALA A 71 -7.05 -0.89 1.61
C ALA A 71 -8.18 0.13 1.84
N ALA A 72 -8.08 0.94 2.89
CA ALA A 72 -9.04 2.02 3.16
C ALA A 72 -9.04 3.09 2.05
N CYS A 73 -7.87 3.47 1.54
CA CYS A 73 -7.77 4.42 0.42
C CYS A 73 -8.42 3.88 -0.86
N TYR A 74 -8.26 2.59 -1.18
CA TYR A 74 -8.96 1.95 -2.30
C TYR A 74 -10.48 1.90 -2.08
N ALA A 75 -10.93 1.52 -0.87
CA ALA A 75 -12.34 1.46 -0.53
C ALA A 75 -13.02 2.85 -0.63
N CYS A 76 -12.31 3.91 -0.22
CA CYS A 76 -12.79 5.29 -0.31
C CYS A 76 -12.68 5.91 -1.71
N LYS A 77 -12.26 5.15 -2.74
CA LYS A 77 -11.97 5.65 -4.10
C LYS A 77 -10.89 6.74 -4.15
N LEU A 78 -10.12 6.91 -3.08
CA LEU A 78 -8.98 7.82 -3.05
C LEU A 78 -7.88 7.29 -3.98
N PHE A 79 -7.65 5.98 -3.95
CA PHE A 79 -6.87 5.24 -4.94
C PHE A 79 -7.80 4.44 -5.85
N ARG A 80 -7.44 4.40 -7.14
CA ARG A 80 -8.10 3.63 -8.19
C ARG A 80 -7.24 2.42 -8.54
N ARG A 81 -7.81 1.43 -9.22
CA ARG A 81 -7.08 0.20 -9.60
C ARG A 81 -5.82 0.46 -10.43
N ASN A 82 -5.77 1.58 -11.17
CA ASN A 82 -4.63 2.01 -11.97
C ASN A 82 -3.76 3.06 -11.26
N THR A 83 -4.04 3.40 -10.00
CA THR A 83 -3.19 4.31 -9.22
C THR A 83 -1.87 3.61 -8.92
N GLN A 84 -0.77 4.22 -9.36
CA GLN A 84 0.57 3.77 -9.04
C GLN A 84 0.94 4.26 -7.65
N ILE A 85 1.22 3.33 -6.74
CA ILE A 85 1.62 3.65 -5.38
C ILE A 85 3.12 4.03 -5.36
N LEU A 86 3.40 5.19 -4.79
CA LEU A 86 4.73 5.68 -4.45
C LEU A 86 4.89 5.47 -2.95
N GLU A 87 5.88 4.69 -2.54
CA GLU A 87 6.05 4.30 -1.14
C GLU A 87 7.32 4.93 -0.56
N LEU A 88 7.18 5.62 0.56
CA LEU A 88 8.28 6.20 1.34
C LEU A 88 8.32 5.63 2.76
N THR A 89 9.19 4.64 2.97
CA THR A 89 9.33 3.97 4.27
C THR A 89 10.70 4.21 4.89
N THR A 90 10.81 4.10 6.21
CA THR A 90 12.10 4.20 6.92
C THR A 90 13.12 3.20 6.40
N LYS A 91 12.67 1.98 6.07
CA LYS A 91 13.52 0.94 5.50
C LYS A 91 14.17 1.37 4.18
N LYS A 92 13.42 2.06 3.30
CA LYS A 92 13.97 2.62 2.05
C LYS A 92 14.95 3.77 2.32
N ILE A 93 14.73 4.54 3.38
CA ILE A 93 15.60 5.67 3.79
C ILE A 93 16.87 5.17 4.51
N GLU A 94 16.84 4.00 5.12
CA GLU A 94 18.04 3.36 5.68
C GLU A 94 18.98 2.87 4.57
N GLU A 95 18.42 2.48 3.42
CA GLU A 95 19.18 2.02 2.25
C GLU A 95 19.69 3.18 1.38
N GLN A 96 19.01 4.34 1.39
CA GLN A 96 19.32 5.50 0.53
C GLN A 96 18.97 6.83 1.22
N ASN A 97 19.69 7.91 0.91
CA ASN A 97 19.37 9.22 1.46
C ASN A 97 17.93 9.64 1.08
N LEU A 98 17.17 10.16 2.04
CA LEU A 98 15.80 10.63 1.84
C LEU A 98 15.66 11.55 0.62
N HIS A 99 16.64 12.44 0.41
CA HIS A 99 16.62 13.36 -0.72
C HIS A 99 16.65 12.61 -2.06
N ASP A 100 17.46 11.56 -2.18
CA ASP A 100 17.60 10.79 -3.41
C ASP A 100 16.33 9.99 -3.71
N VAL A 101 15.73 9.40 -2.67
CA VAL A 101 14.45 8.69 -2.77
C VAL A 101 13.35 9.65 -3.24
N LEU A 102 13.22 10.81 -2.60
CA LEU A 102 12.24 11.83 -2.99
C LEU A 102 12.48 12.34 -4.42
N PHE A 103 13.74 12.52 -4.80
CA PHE A 103 14.09 12.96 -6.14
C PHE A 103 13.66 11.95 -7.20
N GLU A 104 13.95 10.65 -7.02
CA GLU A 104 13.53 9.62 -7.97
C GLU A 104 12.00 9.43 -8.01
N LEU A 105 11.31 9.55 -6.87
CA LEU A 105 9.84 9.56 -6.85
C LEU A 105 9.29 10.77 -7.63
N SER A 106 9.85 11.97 -7.43
CA SER A 106 9.41 13.17 -8.15
C SER A 106 9.62 13.05 -9.66
N LYS A 107 10.76 12.49 -10.07
CA LYS A 107 11.11 12.24 -11.46
C LYS A 107 10.18 11.22 -12.11
N THR A 108 9.74 10.21 -11.37
CA THR A 108 8.77 9.21 -11.84
C THR A 108 7.45 9.87 -12.21
N VAL A 109 6.94 10.76 -11.35
CA VAL A 109 5.71 11.52 -11.61
C VAL A 109 5.88 12.48 -12.79
N LEU A 110 7.00 13.19 -12.87
CA LEU A 110 7.25 14.19 -13.91
C LEU A 110 7.48 13.60 -15.31
N LYS A 111 8.18 12.46 -15.41
CA LYS A 111 8.44 11.79 -16.70
C LYS A 111 7.15 11.39 -17.41
N HIS A 112 6.13 10.99 -16.67
CA HIS A 112 4.85 10.60 -17.25
C HIS A 112 4.04 11.80 -17.75
N ASN A 113 4.14 12.95 -17.08
CA ASN A 113 3.47 14.18 -17.51
C ASN A 113 4.08 14.81 -18.77
N GLY A 114 5.38 14.61 -19.03
CA GLY A 114 6.09 15.19 -20.18
C GLY A 114 5.73 14.59 -21.54
N SER A 115 5.10 13.41 -21.59
CA SER A 115 4.65 12.80 -22.86
C SER A 115 3.34 13.40 -23.40
N LEU A 116 2.63 14.20 -22.60
CA LEU A 116 1.25 14.65 -22.88
C LEU A 116 1.16 15.89 -23.79
N THR A 117 2.26 16.58 -24.11
CA THR A 117 2.22 17.80 -24.92
C THR A 117 2.17 17.55 -26.44
N ARG A 118 2.31 16.29 -26.90
CA ARG A 118 2.41 15.98 -28.34
C ARG A 118 1.11 15.49 -28.99
N ASP A 119 0.13 15.01 -28.22
CA ASP A 119 -1.03 14.28 -28.75
C ASP A 119 -2.39 14.97 -28.45
N ILE A 120 -2.43 16.30 -28.48
CA ILE A 120 -3.66 17.10 -28.21
C ILE A 120 -4.75 16.93 -29.31
N TYR A 121 -4.48 16.23 -30.42
CA TYR A 121 -5.42 16.09 -31.55
C TYR A 121 -5.99 14.69 -31.81
N SER A 122 -5.78 13.70 -30.94
CA SER A 122 -6.47 12.41 -31.09
C SER A 122 -7.40 12.14 -29.92
N GLY A 123 -8.70 12.34 -30.16
CA GLY A 123 -9.76 11.94 -29.24
C GLY A 123 -9.76 10.44 -28.99
N LEU A 124 -9.24 10.05 -27.83
CA LEU A 124 -9.69 8.92 -27.02
C LEU A 124 -9.03 9.12 -25.66
N SER A 125 -9.77 8.96 -24.57
CA SER A 125 -9.30 9.06 -23.19
C SER A 125 -7.93 8.37 -22.98
N ALA A 126 -6.84 9.14 -23.05
CA ALA A 126 -5.54 8.67 -22.59
C ALA A 126 -5.70 8.47 -21.08
N GLU A 127 -5.59 7.22 -20.62
CA GLU A 127 -5.64 6.88 -19.21
C GLU A 127 -4.54 7.68 -18.49
N MET A 128 -4.93 8.77 -17.83
CA MET A 128 -4.01 9.56 -17.03
C MET A 128 -3.61 8.67 -15.86
N GLN A 129 -2.35 8.22 -15.86
CA GLN A 129 -1.78 7.45 -14.77
C GLN A 129 -1.85 8.29 -13.49
N ASP A 130 -2.59 7.79 -12.50
CA ASP A 130 -2.76 8.45 -11.21
C ASP A 130 -1.69 7.95 -10.23
N TYR A 131 -1.26 8.80 -9.30
CA TYR A 131 -0.20 8.47 -8.35
C TYR A 131 -0.68 8.68 -6.92
N GLY A 132 -0.48 7.68 -6.06
CA GLY A 132 -0.78 7.75 -4.63
C GLY A 132 0.49 7.64 -3.82
N LEU A 133 0.79 8.63 -2.98
CA LEU A 133 1.92 8.55 -2.05
C LEU A 133 1.46 7.89 -0.74
N ILE A 134 2.22 6.90 -0.28
CA ILE A 134 2.06 6.23 1.02
C ILE A 134 3.40 6.30 1.77
#